data_AF-A0A192UQJ4-F1
#
_entry.id   AF-A0A192UQJ4-F1
#
_cell.length_a   1.000
_cell.length_b   1.000
_cell.length_c   1.000
_cell.angle_alpha   90.00
_cell.angle_beta   90.00
_cell.angle_gamma   90.00
#
_symmetry.space_group_name_H-M   'P 1'
#
loop_
_entity.id
_entity.type
_entity.pdbx_description
1 polymer ?
#
loop_
_entity_poly.entity_id
_entity_poly.type
_entity_poly.pdbx_seq_one_letter_code
_entity_poly.pdbx_strand_id
1 'polypeptide(L)'
;MLIYNVIDTTSVIVFTIEYILRLWTSPLMFSSIPTNKAVFKYIKSPMAIIDLLTILPFYLPFIFPVDLRVLRVIRLLRIARLFKLHRYSNSLKTVINVFKKMLIS
;
A
#
# COMPACT_ATOMS: atom_id res chain seq x y z
N MET A 1 -11.41 -2.36 -23.66
CA MET A 1 -11.33 -1.11 -22.86
C MET A 1 -12.21 -1.17 -21.60
N LEU A 2 -13.48 -1.62 -21.69
CA LEU A 2 -14.40 -1.73 -20.53
C LEU A 2 -13.92 -2.67 -19.41
N ILE A 3 -13.50 -3.89 -19.74
CA ILE A 3 -13.11 -4.92 -18.74
C ILE A 3 -11.95 -4.45 -17.86
N TYR A 4 -10.94 -3.82 -18.46
CA TYR A 4 -9.79 -3.28 -17.73
C TYR A 4 -10.20 -2.23 -16.69
N ASN A 5 -11.09 -1.30 -17.07
CA ASN A 5 -11.54 -0.24 -16.18
C ASN A 5 -12.36 -0.81 -15.01
N VAL A 6 -13.22 -1.80 -15.26
CA VAL A 6 -14.00 -2.45 -14.20
C VAL A 6 -13.09 -3.14 -13.18
N ILE A 7 -12.07 -3.86 -13.64
CA ILE A 7 -11.10 -4.53 -12.76
C ILE A 7 -10.28 -3.50 -11.97
N ASP A 8 -9.83 -2.42 -12.62
CA ASP A 8 -9.03 -1.36 -11.96
C ASP A 8 -9.86 -0.68 -10.87
N THR A 9 -11.11 -0.28 -11.17
CA THR A 9 -12.00 0.39 -10.22
C THR A 9 -12.39 -0.52 -9.05
N THR A 10 -12.78 -1.78 -9.31
CA THR A 10 -13.14 -2.73 -8.24
C THR A 10 -11.94 -3.03 -7.34
N SER A 11 -10.75 -3.23 -7.91
CA SER A 11 -9.52 -3.45 -7.14
C SER A 11 -9.17 -2.26 -6.27
N VAL A 12 -9.30 -1.03 -6.79
CA VAL A 12 -9.06 0.19 -6.01
C VAL A 12 -10.05 0.30 -4.85
N ILE A 13 -11.34 0.03 -5.07
CA ILE A 13 -12.35 0.04 -4.00
C ILE A 13 -11.99 -0.96 -2.89
N VAL A 14 -11.67 -2.20 -3.27
CA VAL A 14 -11.28 -3.24 -2.30
C VAL A 14 -10.04 -2.83 -1.51
N PHE A 15 -9.00 -2.27 -2.18
CA PHE A 15 -7.79 -1.83 -1.50
C PHE A 15 -8.00 -0.60 -0.62
N THR A 16 -8.88 0.33 -1.00
CA THR A 16 -9.24 1.46 -0.16
C THR A 16 -9.97 0.99 1.11
N ILE A 17 -10.89 0.03 0.99
CA ILE A 17 -11.57 -0.57 2.15
C ILE A 17 -10.57 -1.30 3.06
N GLU A 18 -9.68 -2.12 2.48
CA GLU A 18 -8.63 -2.82 3.23
C GLU A 18 -7.73 -1.83 4.00
N TYR A 19 -7.36 -0.71 3.37
CA TYR A 19 -6.56 0.34 4.00
C TYR A 19 -7.28 0.98 5.19
N ILE A 20 -8.56 1.35 5.04
CA ILE A 20 -9.35 1.96 6.12
C ILE A 20 -9.53 1.00 7.29
N LEU A 21 -9.88 -0.27 7.01
CA LEU A 21 -10.02 -1.30 8.04
C LEU A 21 -8.71 -1.52 8.81
N ARG A 22 -7.57 -1.53 8.12
CA ARG A 22 -6.26 -1.62 8.79
C ARG A 22 -5.91 -0.37 9.59
N LEU A 23 -6.31 0.81 9.11
CA LEU A 23 -6.14 2.05 9.86
C LEU A 23 -6.94 2.03 11.17
N TRP A 24 -8.19 1.58 11.12
CA TRP A 24 -9.07 1.45 12.28
C TRP A 24 -8.63 0.36 13.26
N THR A 25 -8.05 -0.73 12.77
CA THR A 25 -7.53 -1.82 13.62
C THR A 25 -6.08 -1.58 14.08
N SER A 26 -5.38 -0.59 13.53
CA SER A 26 -4.00 -0.25 13.93
C SER A 26 -3.79 -0.01 15.43
N PRO A 27 -4.73 0.58 16.20
CA PRO A 27 -4.57 0.73 17.65
C PRO A 27 -4.53 -0.60 18.40
N LEU A 28 -5.26 -1.62 17.92
CA LEU A 28 -5.25 -2.96 18.51
C LEU A 28 -3.89 -3.64 18.28
N MET A 29 -3.28 -3.42 17.11
CA MET A 29 -1.96 -3.95 16.76
C MET A 29 -0.81 -3.31 17.56
N PHE A 30 -0.98 -2.05 17.98
CA PHE A 30 0.00 -1.30 18.77
C PHE A 30 -0.55 -0.99 20.17
N SER A 31 -1.01 -2.02 20.90
CA SER A 31 -1.59 -1.89 22.25
C SER A 31 -0.69 -1.19 23.28
N SER A 32 0.61 -1.03 23.00
CA SER A 32 1.57 -0.31 23.88
C SER A 32 1.62 1.21 23.65
N ILE A 33 0.87 1.77 22.69
CA ILE A 33 0.97 3.18 22.29
C ILE A 33 -0.44 3.80 22.20
N PRO A 34 -0.66 5.07 22.60
CA PRO A 34 -1.95 5.72 22.44
C PRO A 34 -2.44 5.73 20.99
N THR A 35 -3.76 5.59 20.81
CA THR A 35 -4.47 5.37 19.53
C THR A 35 -4.01 6.31 18.40
N ASN A 36 -3.86 7.60 18.69
CA ASN A 36 -3.41 8.61 17.74
C ASN A 36 -1.97 8.38 17.23
N LYS A 37 -1.04 8.01 18.12
CA LYS A 37 0.34 7.68 17.76
C LYS A 37 0.43 6.33 17.04
N ALA A 38 -0.42 5.35 17.40
CA ALA A 38 -0.51 4.07 16.71
C ALA A 38 -0.92 4.23 15.24
N VAL A 39 -1.94 5.06 14.98
CA VAL A 39 -2.40 5.40 13.62
C VAL A 39 -1.28 6.07 12.82
N PHE A 40 -0.61 7.08 13.37
CA PHE A 40 0.46 7.78 12.67
C PHE A 40 1.66 6.87 12.38
N LYS A 41 1.99 5.98 13.33
CA LYS A 41 3.04 4.96 13.15
C LYS A 41 2.66 3.93 12.09
N TYR A 42 1.38 3.55 12.02
CA TYR A 42 0.87 2.66 10.98
C TYR A 42 0.95 3.30 9.60
N ILE A 43 0.51 4.56 9.44
CA ILE A 43 0.59 5.30 8.17
C ILE A 43 2.03 5.39 7.66
N LYS A 44 3.00 5.64 8.55
CA LYS A 44 4.42 5.64 8.21
C LYS A 44 5.02 4.24 8.01
N SER A 45 4.28 3.19 8.33
CA SER A 45 4.78 1.83 8.12
C SER A 45 4.93 1.56 6.62
N PRO A 46 5.94 0.78 6.22
CA PRO A 46 6.12 0.43 4.83
C PRO A 46 4.96 -0.39 4.27
N MET A 47 4.02 -0.87 5.10
CA MET A 47 2.83 -1.58 4.64
C MET A 47 1.75 -0.59 4.20
N ALA A 48 1.46 0.41 5.04
CA ALA A 48 0.52 1.46 4.72
C ALA A 48 0.98 2.34 3.54
N ILE A 49 2.29 2.57 3.39
CA ILE A 49 2.84 3.30 2.24
C ILE A 49 2.58 2.56 0.93
N ILE A 50 2.75 1.24 0.89
CA ILE A 50 2.49 0.43 -0.32
C ILE A 50 1.00 0.42 -0.64
N ASP A 51 0.14 0.28 0.38
CA ASP A 51 -1.31 0.36 0.21
C ASP A 51 -1.73 1.74 -0.34
N LEU A 52 -1.16 2.83 0.19
CA LEU A 52 -1.42 4.19 -0.30
C LEU A 52 -0.97 4.36 -1.74
N LEU A 53 0.26 3.95 -2.08
CA LEU A 53 0.79 4.00 -3.46
C LEU A 53 -0.02 3.15 -4.45
N THR A 54 -0.75 2.15 -3.98
CA THR A 54 -1.60 1.29 -4.81
C THR A 54 -2.89 1.99 -5.24
N ILE A 55 -3.50 2.77 -4.33
CA ILE A 55 -4.75 3.49 -4.58
C ILE A 55 -4.52 4.89 -5.17
N LEU A 56 -3.40 5.53 -4.83
CA LEU A 56 -3.08 6.91 -5.19
C LEU A 56 -3.16 7.22 -6.70
N PRO A 57 -2.65 6.36 -7.61
CA PRO A 57 -2.66 6.65 -9.05
C PRO A 57 -4.06 6.74 -9.65
N PHE A 58 -5.06 6.14 -8.99
CA PHE A 58 -6.45 6.22 -9.41
C PHE A 58 -7.08 7.55 -8.99
N TYR A 59 -6.84 8.02 -7.77
CA TYR A 59 -7.46 9.23 -7.23
C TYR A 59 -6.81 10.54 -7.70
N LEU A 60 -5.49 10.53 -7.96
CA LEU A 60 -4.75 11.77 -8.29
C LEU A 60 -5.32 12.57 -9.47
N PRO A 61 -5.69 11.94 -10.61
CA PRO A 61 -6.28 12.65 -11.75
C PRO A 61 -7.65 13.28 -11.49
N PHE A 62 -8.39 12.83 -10.46
CA PHE A 62 -9.70 13.37 -10.10
C PHE A 62 -9.61 14.58 -9.17
N ILE A 63 -8.51 14.70 -8.40
CA ILE A 63 -8.36 15.75 -7.38
C ILE A 63 -7.61 16.97 -7.93
N PHE A 64 -6.66 16.76 -8.85
CA PHE A 64 -5.84 17.84 -9.41
C PHE A 64 -5.92 17.86 -10.94
N PRO A 65 -6.07 19.04 -11.57
CA PRO A 65 -5.82 19.18 -12.99
C PRO A 65 -4.31 19.04 -13.22
N VAL A 66 -3.87 17.82 -13.49
CA VAL A 66 -2.46 17.47 -13.67
C VAL A 66 -2.05 17.53 -15.13
N ASP A 67 -0.93 18.20 -15.39
CA ASP A 67 -0.31 18.24 -16.71
C ASP A 67 -0.05 16.83 -17.27
N LEU A 68 -0.01 16.71 -18.59
CA LEU A 68 0.27 15.47 -19.32
C LEU A 68 1.57 14.78 -18.87
N ARG A 69 2.56 15.57 -18.42
CA ARG A 69 3.83 15.06 -17.88
C ARG A 69 3.64 14.37 -16.54
N VAL A 70 2.86 14.98 -15.65
CA VAL A 70 2.55 14.42 -14.32
C VAL A 70 1.68 13.19 -14.46
N LEU A 71 0.69 13.20 -15.36
CA LEU A 71 -0.10 12.01 -15.71
C LEU A 71 0.76 10.81 -16.13
N ARG A 72 1.85 11.06 -16.88
CA ARG A 72 2.81 10.01 -17.27
C ARG A 72 3.51 9.39 -16.06
N VAL A 73 3.96 10.21 -15.10
CA VAL A 73 4.60 9.73 -13.87
C VAL A 73 3.60 9.00 -12.98
N ILE A 74 2.36 9.50 -12.84
CA ILE A 74 1.29 8.83 -12.08
C ILE A 74 1.02 7.43 -12.64
N ARG A 75 1.06 7.26 -13.97
CA ARG A 75 0.92 5.93 -14.58
C ARG A 75 2.05 4.98 -14.17
N LEU A 76 3.28 5.46 -14.02
CA LEU A 76 4.40 4.64 -13.54
C LEU A 76 4.20 4.17 -12.09
N LEU A 77 3.56 4.98 -11.24
CA LEU A 77 3.25 4.59 -9.85
C LEU A 77 2.35 3.36 -9.77
N ARG A 78 1.64 2.97 -10.83
CA ARG A 78 0.90 1.70 -10.88
C ARG A 78 1.82 0.47 -10.72
N ILE A 79 3.11 0.59 -11.05
CA ILE A 79 4.10 -0.48 -10.78
C ILE A 79 4.23 -0.76 -9.29
N ALA A 80 3.88 0.21 -8.43
CA ALA A 80 3.95 0.03 -6.99
C ALA A 80 3.02 -1.10 -6.50
N ARG A 81 1.94 -1.39 -7.25
CA ARG A 81 1.03 -2.51 -6.97
C ARG A 81 1.74 -3.87 -7.08
N LEU A 82 2.82 -3.99 -7.84
CA LEU A 82 3.63 -5.21 -7.90
C LEU A 82 4.37 -5.47 -6.57
N PHE A 83 4.81 -4.42 -5.87
CA PHE A 83 5.43 -4.58 -4.54
C PHE A 83 4.44 -5.13 -3.51
N LYS A 84 3.15 -4.82 -3.67
CA LYS A 84 2.09 -5.40 -2.85
C LYS A 84 2.10 -6.93 -3.01
N LEU A 85 2.02 -7.44 -4.25
CA LEU A 85 2.10 -8.87 -4.56
C LEU A 85 3.36 -9.55 -4.01
N HIS A 86 4.51 -8.89 -4.16
CA HIS A 86 5.79 -9.40 -3.68
C HIS A 86 5.79 -9.62 -2.15
N ARG A 87 5.07 -8.79 -1.40
CA ARG A 87 5.09 -8.81 0.07
C ARG A 87 4.00 -9.65 0.73
N TYR A 88 2.92 -10.00 0.02
CA TYR A 88 1.97 -11.04 0.48
C TYR A 88 2.54 -12.46 0.38
N SER A 89 3.64 -12.65 -0.35
CA SER A 89 4.41 -13.89 -0.28
C SER A 89 5.06 -14.01 1.10
N ASN A 90 4.41 -14.74 2.01
CA ASN A 90 4.98 -15.12 3.31
C ASN A 90 6.38 -15.76 3.14
N SER A 91 6.66 -16.36 1.99
CA SER A 91 7.94 -16.94 1.62
C SER A 91 9.09 -15.93 1.64
N LEU A 92 8.87 -14.66 1.26
CA LEU A 92 9.91 -13.63 1.30
C LEU A 92 10.24 -13.20 2.73
N LYS A 93 9.25 -13.15 3.63
CA LYS A 93 9.53 -12.92 5.07
C LYS A 93 10.41 -14.04 5.63
N THR A 94 10.15 -15.29 5.24
CA THR A 94 10.96 -16.44 5.65
C THR A 94 12.38 -16.35 5.09
N VAL A 95 12.53 -16.06 3.80
CA VAL A 95 13.85 -15.89 3.15
C VAL A 95 14.64 -14.75 3.80
N ILE A 96 14.03 -13.58 4.00
CA ILE A 96 14.68 -12.44 4.66
C ILE A 96 15.08 -12.79 6.09
N ASN A 97 14.25 -13.52 6.84
CA ASN A 97 14.60 -13.95 8.20
C ASN A 97 15.77 -14.94 8.21
N VAL A 98 15.86 -15.85 7.24
CA VAL A 98 17.01 -16.77 7.10
C VAL A 98 18.29 -16.00 6.79
N PHE A 99 18.26 -15.07 5.82
CA PHE A 99 19.42 -14.22 5.51
C PHE A 99 19.85 -13.37 6.71
N LYS A 100 18.89 -12.78 7.43
CA LYS A 100 19.17 -11.99 8.63
C LYS A 100 19.79 -12.85 9.74
N LYS A 101 19.35 -14.09 9.90
CA LYS A 101 19.92 -15.05 10.87
C LYS A 101 21.33 -15.48 10.48
N MET A 102 21.62 -15.58 9.18
CA MET A 102 22.92 -15.97 8.64
C MET A 102 23.97 -14.84 8.69
N LEU A 103 23.55 -13.57 8.75
CA LEU A 103 24.43 -12.40 8.91
C LEU A 103 24.79 -12.07 10.37
N ILE A 104 24.06 -12.65 11.32
CA ILE A 104 24.21 -12.39 12.76
C ILE A 104 24.88 -13.58 13.48
N SER A 105 24.93 -14.75 12.83
CA SER A 105 25.71 -15.93 13.25
C SER A 105 27.13 -15.86 12.72
#